data_AF-A0A5P2WZ42-F1
#
_entry.id   AF-A0A5P2WZ42-F1
#
_cell.length_a   1.000
_cell.length_b   1.000
_cell.length_c   1.000
_cell.angle_alpha   90.00
_cell.angle_beta   90.00
_cell.angle_gamma   90.00
#
_symmetry.space_group_name_H-M   'P 1'
#
loop_
_entity.id
_entity.type
_entity.pdbx_description
1 polymer ?
#
loop_
_entity_poly.entity_id
_entity_poly.type
_entity_poly.pdbx_seq_one_letter_code
_entity_poly.pdbx_strand_id
1 'polypeptide(L)'
;MRHRSRHVLATGAVLAAATSVVVTTAPPAQAATTTHCSTSTSFALLPTGQGYLFPNLRAPAAGCDFVDNGAPYHFTVDTATTTVFTGGGQTQSYTVKNLQTECASAGMGNGYVGAYGCHVPGTAHKR
;
A
#
# COMPACT_ATOMS: atom_id res chain seq x y z
N MET A 1 19.30 -58.74 -43.53
CA MET A 1 18.42 -59.78 -42.95
C MET A 1 17.94 -59.29 -41.59
N ARG A 2 16.63 -59.34 -41.32
CA ARG A 2 16.00 -58.93 -40.07
C ARG A 2 16.16 -60.00 -38.99
N HIS A 3 16.48 -59.60 -37.75
CA HIS A 3 16.03 -60.24 -36.50
C HIS A 3 16.17 -59.20 -35.37
N ARG A 4 15.08 -58.55 -34.93
CA ARG A 4 14.22 -58.91 -33.77
C ARG A 4 15.03 -59.10 -32.47
N SER A 5 14.96 -58.11 -31.56
CA SER A 5 14.27 -58.20 -30.24
C SER A 5 15.13 -58.92 -29.18
N ARG A 6 15.35 -58.49 -27.93
CA ARG A 6 14.52 -57.72 -26.98
C ARG A 6 15.27 -57.67 -25.60
N HIS A 7 14.94 -56.67 -24.76
CA HIS A 7 15.13 -56.57 -23.29
C HIS A 7 16.57 -56.37 -22.75
N VAL A 8 17.03 -55.17 -22.35
CA VAL A 8 16.71 -54.28 -21.21
C VAL A 8 16.84 -54.94 -19.82
N LEU A 9 17.89 -54.56 -19.08
CA LEU A 9 17.89 -53.94 -17.73
C LEU A 9 19.21 -54.27 -17.01
N ALA A 10 20.12 -53.30 -16.96
CA ALA A 10 21.13 -53.25 -15.92
C ALA A 10 21.13 -51.82 -15.38
N THR A 11 20.41 -51.67 -14.28
CA THR A 11 20.39 -50.53 -13.37
C THR A 11 21.81 -50.14 -12.98
N GLY A 12 22.34 -49.09 -13.62
CA GLY A 12 23.55 -48.40 -13.21
C GLY A 12 23.19 -46.98 -12.80
N ALA A 13 23.06 -46.75 -11.50
CA ALA A 13 22.92 -45.42 -10.94
C ALA A 13 24.20 -44.62 -11.21
N VAL A 14 24.08 -43.49 -11.93
CA VAL A 14 25.13 -42.48 -12.00
C VAL A 14 24.54 -41.16 -11.52
N LEU A 15 25.16 -40.66 -10.45
CA LEU A 15 24.85 -39.40 -9.80
C LEU A 15 25.04 -38.19 -10.73
N ALA A 16 24.12 -37.24 -10.56
CA ALA A 16 24.34 -35.80 -10.47
C ALA A 16 25.06 -35.07 -11.62
N ALA A 17 24.24 -34.36 -12.41
CA ALA A 17 24.48 -32.95 -12.68
C ALA A 17 23.11 -32.25 -12.73
N ALA A 18 22.60 -31.85 -11.57
CA ALA A 18 21.52 -30.88 -11.52
C ALA A 18 22.12 -29.55 -11.98
N THR A 19 21.90 -29.18 -13.24
CA THR A 19 21.97 -27.78 -13.65
C THR A 19 20.81 -27.09 -12.96
N SER A 20 21.03 -26.63 -11.74
CA SER A 20 20.16 -25.66 -11.09
C SER A 20 20.27 -24.38 -11.92
N VAL A 21 19.41 -24.27 -12.93
CA VAL A 21 18.97 -22.95 -13.38
C VAL A 21 18.21 -22.42 -12.19
N VAL A 22 18.92 -21.70 -11.32
CA VAL A 22 18.29 -20.87 -10.32
C VAL A 22 17.60 -19.78 -11.15
N VAL A 23 16.38 -20.07 -11.59
CA VAL A 23 15.41 -19.02 -11.81
C VAL A 23 15.18 -18.48 -10.42
N THR A 24 16.02 -17.52 -10.01
CA THR A 24 15.65 -16.60 -8.95
C THR A 24 14.42 -15.92 -9.50
N THR A 25 13.25 -16.46 -9.17
CA THR A 25 12.00 -15.73 -9.26
C THR A 25 12.29 -14.41 -8.56
N ALA A 26 12.36 -13.32 -9.33
CA ALA A 26 12.34 -12.00 -8.75
C ALA A 26 11.20 -12.01 -7.72
N PRO A 27 11.38 -11.43 -6.52
CA PRO A 27 10.27 -11.28 -5.59
C PRO A 27 9.09 -10.79 -6.40
N PRO A 28 7.88 -11.36 -6.25
CA PRO A 28 6.72 -10.79 -6.92
C PRO A 28 6.78 -9.31 -6.59
N ALA A 29 6.86 -8.47 -7.61
CA ALA A 29 6.72 -7.04 -7.42
C ALA A 29 5.35 -6.90 -6.77
N GLN A 30 5.34 -6.77 -5.45
CA GLN A 30 4.13 -6.57 -4.67
C GLN A 30 3.66 -5.22 -5.18
N ALA A 31 2.74 -5.24 -6.14
CA ALA A 31 2.06 -4.04 -6.56
C ALA A 31 1.56 -3.42 -5.26
N ALA A 32 2.08 -2.25 -4.89
CA ALA A 32 1.72 -1.60 -3.66
C ALA A 32 0.20 -1.43 -3.68
N THR A 33 -0.51 -2.25 -2.89
CA THR A 33 -1.96 -2.31 -2.97
C THR A 33 -2.48 -0.97 -2.51
N THR A 34 -3.00 -0.18 -3.44
CA THR A 34 -3.54 1.13 -3.13
C THR A 34 -4.98 0.94 -2.68
N THR A 35 -5.27 1.33 -1.45
CA THR A 35 -6.64 1.39 -0.94
C THR A 35 -7.34 2.60 -1.54
N HIS A 36 -8.50 2.37 -2.15
CA HIS A 36 -9.40 3.38 -2.62
C HIS A 36 -10.51 3.68 -1.59
N CYS A 37 -10.75 4.95 -1.33
CA CYS A 37 -11.79 5.43 -0.43
C CYS A 37 -12.62 6.53 -1.10
N SER A 38 -13.95 6.44 -1.08
CA SER A 38 -14.79 7.48 -1.67
C SER A 38 -14.70 8.81 -0.92
N THR A 39 -14.59 8.76 0.42
CA THR A 39 -14.46 9.98 1.22
C THR A 39 -13.55 9.76 2.42
N SER A 40 -12.85 10.81 2.83
CA SER A 40 -12.15 10.83 4.11
C SER A 40 -12.30 12.18 4.79
N THR A 41 -12.29 12.16 6.12
CA THR A 41 -12.13 13.35 6.96
C THR A 41 -10.79 13.32 7.68
N SER A 42 -10.24 14.50 7.93
CA SER A 42 -8.97 14.68 8.65
C SER A 42 -9.07 15.90 9.55
N PHE A 43 -8.20 15.92 10.56
CA PHE A 43 -7.98 17.10 11.39
C PHE A 43 -6.49 17.41 11.43
N ALA A 44 -6.15 18.67 11.20
CA ALA A 44 -4.78 19.16 11.24
C ALA A 44 -4.65 20.32 12.23
N LEU A 45 -3.66 20.25 13.11
CA LEU A 45 -3.23 21.36 13.94
C LEU A 45 -2.04 22.00 13.23
N LEU A 46 -2.26 23.15 12.60
CA LEU A 46 -1.19 23.88 11.88
C LEU A 46 -0.84 25.14 12.68
N PRO A 47 0.12 25.08 13.62
CA PRO A 47 0.72 26.29 14.13
C PRO A 47 1.46 26.95 12.95
N THR A 48 0.92 28.05 12.44
CA THR A 48 1.61 28.95 11.48
C THR A 48 1.90 28.40 10.07
N GLY A 49 0.99 27.62 9.49
CA GLY A 49 0.99 27.33 8.05
C GLY A 49 2.04 26.34 7.54
N GLN A 50 2.82 25.74 8.44
CA GLN A 50 3.76 24.67 8.12
C GLN A 50 3.26 23.35 8.71
N GLY A 51 2.78 22.47 7.85
CA GLY A 51 2.36 21.12 8.21
C GLY A 51 1.46 20.52 7.15
N TYR A 52 1.32 19.20 7.17
CA TYR A 52 0.54 18.50 6.16
C TYR A 52 -0.96 18.71 6.40
N LEU A 53 -1.71 18.97 5.32
CA LEU A 53 -3.15 19.20 5.41
C LEU A 53 -3.92 17.94 5.82
N PHE A 54 -3.42 16.75 5.51
CA PHE A 54 -4.11 15.48 5.74
C PHE A 54 -3.27 14.48 6.57
N PRO A 55 -2.78 14.84 7.77
CA PRO A 55 -1.80 14.03 8.53
C PRO A 55 -2.38 12.69 9.01
N ASN A 56 -3.70 12.58 8.97
CA ASN A 56 -4.47 11.37 9.24
C ASN A 56 -5.62 11.28 8.23
N LEU A 57 -6.14 10.07 8.05
CA LEU A 57 -7.38 9.83 7.32
C LEU A 57 -8.36 9.10 8.23
N ARG A 58 -9.63 9.48 8.11
CA ARG A 58 -10.76 8.74 8.67
C ARG A 58 -11.85 8.62 7.63
N ALA A 59 -12.01 7.41 7.08
CA ALA A 59 -12.93 7.12 6.00
C ALA A 59 -13.97 6.07 6.43
N PRO A 60 -15.25 6.17 6.01
CA PRO A 60 -16.23 5.12 6.28
C PRO A 60 -15.82 3.79 5.62
N ALA A 61 -15.85 2.69 6.38
CA ALA A 61 -15.44 1.38 5.85
C ALA A 61 -16.32 0.91 4.68
N ALA A 62 -17.60 1.27 4.66
CA ALA A 62 -18.51 0.95 3.57
C ALA A 62 -18.14 1.60 2.22
N GLY A 63 -17.30 2.63 2.23
CA GLY A 63 -16.81 3.34 1.04
C GLY A 63 -15.31 3.21 0.85
N CYS A 64 -14.65 2.24 1.50
CA CYS A 64 -13.23 1.95 1.31
C CYS A 64 -13.03 0.46 1.03
N ASP A 65 -12.16 0.14 0.10
CA ASP A 65 -11.73 -1.24 -0.19
C ASP A 65 -10.50 -1.65 0.66
N PHE A 66 -10.40 -1.12 1.88
CA PHE A 66 -9.22 -1.30 2.72
C PHE A 66 -8.96 -2.77 3.05
N VAL A 67 -7.78 -3.22 2.68
CA VAL A 67 -7.20 -4.50 3.09
C VAL A 67 -5.86 -4.20 3.74
N ASP A 68 -5.67 -4.73 4.95
CA ASP A 68 -4.39 -4.61 5.64
C ASP A 68 -3.32 -5.45 4.92
N ASN A 69 -2.41 -4.77 4.22
CA ASN A 69 -1.29 -5.36 3.49
C ASN A 69 0.07 -4.98 4.10
N GLY A 70 0.07 -4.37 5.30
CA GLY A 70 1.26 -3.81 5.92
C GLY A 70 1.68 -2.45 5.39
N ALA A 71 2.59 -1.81 6.12
CA ALA A 71 3.13 -0.50 5.76
C ALA A 71 4.20 -0.59 4.65
N PRO A 72 4.37 0.46 3.81
CA PRO A 72 3.59 1.69 3.78
C PRO A 72 2.19 1.50 3.20
N TYR A 73 1.20 2.22 3.74
CA TYR A 73 -0.18 2.16 3.29
C TYR A 73 -0.47 3.26 2.28
N HIS A 74 -0.84 2.89 1.06
CA HIS A 74 -1.17 3.84 0.00
C HIS A 74 -2.69 4.01 -0.10
N PHE A 75 -3.13 5.26 -0.10
CA PHE A 75 -4.54 5.61 -0.22
C PHE A 75 -4.79 6.53 -1.42
N THR A 76 -5.84 6.25 -2.16
CA THR A 76 -6.48 7.20 -3.08
C THR A 76 -7.86 7.54 -2.53
N VAL A 77 -8.14 8.83 -2.35
CA VAL A 77 -9.41 9.31 -1.81
C VAL A 77 -10.10 10.23 -2.81
N ASP A 78 -11.31 9.88 -3.28
CA ASP A 78 -12.03 10.72 -4.27
C ASP A 78 -12.29 12.13 -3.72
N THR A 79 -12.70 12.21 -2.45
CA THR A 79 -12.95 13.48 -1.76
C THR A 79 -12.43 13.43 -0.32
N ALA A 80 -11.38 14.20 -0.04
CA ALA A 80 -10.82 14.34 1.30
C ALA A 80 -11.13 15.74 1.85
N THR A 81 -11.71 15.82 3.05
CA THR A 81 -11.95 17.07 3.77
C THR A 81 -11.07 17.13 5.00
N THR A 82 -10.30 18.19 5.19
CA THR A 82 -9.55 18.43 6.43
C THR A 82 -10.05 19.69 7.12
N THR A 83 -10.18 19.63 8.44
CA THR A 83 -10.42 20.81 9.26
C THR A 83 -9.11 21.19 9.95
N VAL A 84 -8.61 22.38 9.62
CA VAL A 84 -7.42 22.97 10.21
C VAL A 84 -7.82 23.85 11.39
N PHE A 85 -7.18 23.67 12.53
CA PHE A 85 -7.23 24.60 13.65
C PHE A 85 -5.98 25.47 13.65
N THR A 86 -6.17 26.78 13.64
CA THR A 86 -5.08 27.75 13.72
C THR A 86 -4.89 28.23 15.17
N GLY A 87 -3.70 28.75 15.49
CA GLY A 87 -3.32 29.19 16.85
C GLY A 87 -4.21 30.28 17.48
N GLY A 88 -5.17 30.83 16.75
CA GLY A 88 -6.17 31.78 17.26
C GLY A 88 -7.56 31.17 17.50
N GLY A 89 -7.70 29.84 17.49
CA GLY A 89 -8.99 29.15 17.63
C GLY A 89 -9.89 29.19 16.39
N GLN A 90 -9.41 29.80 15.29
CA GLN A 90 -10.12 29.78 14.01
C GLN A 90 -10.00 28.40 13.38
N THR A 91 -11.11 27.95 12.77
CA THR A 91 -11.16 26.72 12.00
C THR A 91 -11.32 27.03 10.52
N GLN A 92 -10.57 26.33 9.68
CA GLN A 92 -10.73 26.40 8.23
C GLN A 92 -10.85 24.99 7.67
N SER A 93 -11.87 24.76 6.84
CA SER A 93 -12.06 23.49 6.14
C SER A 93 -11.49 23.57 4.74
N TYR A 94 -10.74 22.54 4.34
CA TYR A 94 -10.21 22.39 2.99
C TYR A 94 -10.68 21.08 2.40
N THR A 95 -11.11 21.11 1.14
CA THR A 95 -11.55 19.92 0.42
C THR A 95 -10.63 19.70 -0.77
N VAL A 96 -10.08 18.50 -0.88
CA VAL A 96 -9.23 18.05 -1.99
C VAL A 96 -9.91 16.89 -2.68
N LYS A 97 -9.88 16.89 -4.02
CA LYS A 97 -10.36 15.78 -4.85
C LYS A 97 -9.19 14.91 -5.29
N ASN A 98 -9.41 13.60 -5.36
CA ASN A 98 -8.40 12.61 -5.76
C ASN A 98 -7.10 12.73 -4.95
N LEU A 99 -7.21 12.84 -3.63
CA LEU A 99 -6.06 12.89 -2.73
C LEU A 99 -5.33 11.54 -2.78
N GLN A 100 -4.06 11.56 -3.16
CA GLN A 100 -3.17 10.42 -3.05
C GLN A 100 -2.24 10.62 -1.87
N THR A 101 -2.19 9.66 -0.96
CA THR A 101 -1.36 9.77 0.24
C THR A 101 -0.74 8.44 0.62
N GLU A 102 0.45 8.51 1.21
CA GLU A 102 1.12 7.39 1.84
C GLU A 102 1.12 7.59 3.35
N CYS A 103 0.70 6.57 4.09
CA CYS A 103 0.55 6.60 5.54
C CYS A 103 1.42 5.53 6.21
N ALA A 104 1.93 5.84 7.39
CA ALA A 104 2.80 4.93 8.16
C ALA A 104 2.01 3.82 8.87
N SER A 105 0.77 4.08 9.25
CA SER A 105 -0.12 3.10 9.87
C SER A 105 -1.54 3.26 9.36
N ALA A 106 -2.25 2.13 9.30
CA ALA A 106 -3.67 2.09 8.99
C ALA A 106 -4.34 0.94 9.73
N GLY A 107 -5.66 0.99 9.85
CA GLY A 107 -6.46 -0.07 10.43
C GLY A 107 -7.95 0.21 10.30
N MET A 108 -8.76 -0.80 10.60
CA MET A 108 -10.21 -0.70 10.58
C MET A 108 -10.77 -0.86 12.00
N GLY A 109 -11.71 0.01 12.37
CA GLY A 109 -12.39 -0.04 13.67
C GLY A 109 -13.65 0.81 13.70
N ASN A 110 -14.66 0.36 14.43
CA ASN A 110 -15.93 1.08 14.63
C ASN A 110 -16.65 1.52 13.33
N GLY A 111 -16.50 0.76 12.23
CA GLY A 111 -17.09 1.09 10.93
C GLY A 111 -16.29 2.11 10.11
N TYR A 112 -15.05 2.41 10.50
CA TYR A 112 -14.16 3.34 9.79
C TYR A 112 -12.80 2.70 9.51
N VAL A 113 -12.18 3.14 8.42
CA VAL A 113 -10.76 2.97 8.14
C VAL A 113 -10.05 4.22 8.66
N GLY A 114 -9.09 4.03 9.55
CA GLY A 114 -8.22 5.07 10.08
C GLY A 114 -6.80 4.90 9.57
N ALA A 115 -6.13 5.99 9.20
CA ALA A 115 -4.72 6.00 8.86
C ALA A 115 -4.00 7.21 9.47
N TYR A 116 -2.70 7.08 9.78
CA TYR A 116 -1.91 8.10 10.46
C TYR A 116 -0.50 8.21 9.86
N GLY A 117 0.12 9.37 10.07
CA GLY A 117 1.45 9.68 9.51
C GLY A 117 1.39 9.84 7.99
N CYS A 118 0.26 10.34 7.49
CA CYS A 118 -0.01 10.46 6.07
C CYS A 118 0.73 11.65 5.45
N HIS A 119 1.22 11.51 4.23
CA HIS A 119 1.86 12.57 3.43
C HIS A 119 1.58 12.38 1.93
N VAL A 120 1.71 13.43 1.10
CA VAL A 120 1.57 13.30 -0.37
C VAL A 120 2.88 12.71 -0.91
N PRO A 121 2.84 11.60 -1.68
CA PRO A 121 4.03 11.06 -2.33
C PRO A 121 4.68 12.09 -3.24
N GLY A 122 6.00 12.25 -3.17
CA GLY A 122 6.75 13.15 -4.05
C GLY A 122 6.85 14.62 -3.57
N THR A 123 6.12 15.02 -2.54
CA THR A 123 6.46 16.25 -1.80
C THR A 123 7.56 15.93 -0.80
N ALA A 124 8.81 15.94 -1.26
CA ALA A 124 9.95 15.89 -0.35
C ALA A 124 9.87 17.11 0.58
N HIS A 125 9.56 16.88 1.86
CA HIS A 125 9.83 17.86 2.89
C HIS A 125 11.34 18.09 2.90
N LYS A 126 11.80 19.16 2.27
CA LYS A 126 13.12 19.72 2.59
C LYS A 126 13.07 20.04 4.07
N ARG A 127 13.80 19.25 4.86
CA ARG A 127 14.12 19.54 6.25
C ARG A 127 14.79 20.89 6.38
#